data_AF-A0A3Q0L369-F1
#
_entry.id   AF-A0A3Q0L369-F1
#
_cell.length_a   1.000
_cell.length_b   1.000
_cell.length_c   1.000
_cell.angle_alpha   90.00
_cell.angle_beta   90.00
_cell.angle_gamma   90.00
#
_symmetry.space_group_name_H-M   'P 1'
#
loop_
_entity.id
_entity.type
_entity.pdbx_description
1 polymer ?
#
loop_
_entity_poly.entity_id
_entity_poly.type
_entity_poly.pdbx_seq_one_letter_code
_entity_poly.pdbx_strand_id
1 'polypeptide(L)'
;MTHRKPLFVVFAITFVTGMWFWLSSSQATSSVLSEAETRVAAPHAKAISVESKVPNTTTPTQNANLHVSPLFTQAAAILPTPPSEETGQTPTPEEELEIALPSSASGTTVIVSDKELAKGVGANSKPRLNAEVARQIQSQIFGWELDQGAPIHYSLNIDQLFVDADDDFLTLTVRINVPGLKIRNLGTVQILGTATKAVAQPQLMIAARDDHHGSDDQAWVKAYFDLPAIGETAAPFDHPLIGQTFYRLETTQTLAGIRYPYEVIYCQAWKLINHQVYFASARNRRQCPSDEELKLIGEFEQQDDKLILTSSQSAFDAKQTWMTRQSYPSNLTEGLVNHLTTVHDGNQYETYTMLTDKAAMEARLNVETGRKLYEMTFFDYLFIDAEQNYLPAEVGNYIYERQAADPTVYQRFDSDLNIHRVSGSFDCTTLLPYFELSVIAGRGDYEDVISYSHNEDGVSSVACFVFPSGPNKRSLAINHDYRDDNDLQQGEIYSYILRPKPQFAHLLEELKINLIYHHPQL
;
A
#
# COMPACT_ATOMS: atom_id res chain seq x y z
N MET A 1 -6.83 18.07 64.55
CA MET A 1 -8.14 18.65 64.17
C MET A 1 -8.02 20.17 64.16
N THR A 2 -8.40 20.78 63.03
CA THR A 2 -8.78 22.21 62.81
C THR A 2 -7.77 23.30 63.22
N HIS A 3 -6.95 23.80 62.29
CA HIS A 3 -7.15 24.97 61.40
C HIS A 3 -7.10 26.36 62.08
N ARG A 4 -6.15 27.20 61.65
CA ARG A 4 -6.37 28.59 61.19
C ARG A 4 -5.10 29.22 60.59
N LYS A 5 -5.26 29.92 59.46
CA LYS A 5 -4.32 30.86 58.83
C LYS A 5 -4.10 32.11 59.71
N PRO A 6 -3.13 32.97 59.37
CA PRO A 6 -3.50 34.35 58.97
C PRO A 6 -2.74 34.84 57.71
N LEU A 7 -3.43 35.57 56.81
CA LEU A 7 -3.26 37.00 56.45
C LEU A 7 -1.90 37.36 55.81
N PHE A 8 -1.72 38.31 54.88
CA PHE A 8 -2.46 39.15 53.92
C PHE A 8 -1.43 40.25 53.53
N VAL A 9 -1.73 41.07 52.49
CA VAL A 9 -1.04 42.33 52.11
C VAL A 9 0.08 42.13 51.05
N VAL A 10 -0.11 42.32 49.73
CA VAL A 10 -0.52 43.50 48.88
C VAL A 10 0.60 44.57 48.88
N PHE A 11 1.16 45.19 47.82
CA PHE A 11 0.60 45.89 46.63
C PHE A 11 1.72 46.27 45.61
N ALA A 12 1.29 46.41 44.34
CA ALA A 12 1.66 47.38 43.28
C ALA A 12 3.16 47.67 42.98
N ILE A 13 3.63 47.40 41.75
CA ILE A 13 3.38 48.11 40.48
C ILE A 13 3.79 49.59 40.52
N THR A 14 4.79 49.93 39.71
CA THR A 14 4.81 51.19 38.95
C THR A 14 5.45 50.97 37.58
N PHE A 15 4.71 51.44 36.56
CA PHE A 15 5.06 51.54 35.15
C PHE A 15 6.20 52.54 34.92
N VAL A 16 7.10 52.24 33.97
CA VAL A 16 7.66 53.25 33.05
C VAL A 16 7.76 52.67 31.63
N THR A 17 7.29 53.51 30.73
CA THR A 17 7.08 53.41 29.29
C THR A 17 8.34 53.31 28.44
N GLY A 18 8.23 52.67 27.26
CA GLY A 18 9.18 52.79 26.16
C GLY A 18 8.64 52.21 24.84
N MET A 19 7.95 53.03 24.06
CA MET A 19 7.54 52.77 22.67
C MET A 19 8.76 52.65 21.75
N TRP A 20 8.85 51.64 20.89
CA TRP A 20 9.46 51.76 19.56
C TRP A 20 8.63 50.96 18.54
N PHE A 21 7.90 51.71 17.73
CA PHE A 21 7.30 51.29 16.46
C PHE A 21 8.32 51.56 15.35
N TRP A 22 8.57 50.60 14.46
CA TRP A 22 8.91 50.90 13.06
C TRP A 22 8.10 49.97 12.16
N LEU A 23 7.08 50.55 11.51
CA LEU A 23 6.52 50.01 10.28
C LEU A 23 7.51 50.27 9.15
N SER A 24 7.72 49.28 8.29
CA SER A 24 7.75 49.57 6.85
C SER A 24 6.92 48.51 6.14
N SER A 25 5.75 48.96 5.69
CA SER A 25 4.86 48.27 4.77
C SER A 25 5.36 48.50 3.34
N SER A 26 5.53 47.42 2.59
CA SER A 26 5.27 47.41 1.14
C SER A 26 4.50 46.14 0.79
N GLN A 27 3.17 46.29 0.71
CA GLN A 27 2.30 45.53 -0.19
C GLN A 27 2.66 45.90 -1.64
N ALA A 28 2.44 45.14 -2.71
CA ALA A 28 1.95 43.79 -2.95
C ALA A 28 2.09 43.55 -4.48
N THR A 29 2.25 42.29 -4.89
CA THR A 29 1.61 41.63 -6.05
C THR A 29 2.11 40.17 -6.04
N SER A 30 1.46 39.23 -5.35
CA SER A 30 0.32 38.41 -5.82
C SER A 30 0.59 37.62 -7.11
N SER A 31 1.05 36.37 -6.96
CA SER A 31 0.54 35.24 -7.74
C SER A 31 0.67 33.96 -6.88
N VAL A 32 -0.26 33.82 -5.94
CA VAL A 32 -0.45 32.59 -5.18
C VAL A 32 -1.42 31.72 -5.99
N LEU A 33 -0.92 30.63 -6.55
CA LEU A 33 -1.74 29.46 -6.85
C LEU A 33 -1.63 28.57 -5.60
N SER A 34 -2.62 28.72 -4.72
CA SER A 34 -2.83 27.82 -3.59
C SER A 34 -3.78 26.74 -4.08
N GLU A 35 -3.25 25.53 -4.27
CA GLU A 35 -4.06 24.31 -4.25
C GLU A 35 -4.47 24.08 -2.79
N ALA A 36 -5.68 24.53 -2.46
CA ALA A 36 -6.34 24.17 -1.23
C ALA A 36 -6.99 22.79 -1.42
N GLU A 37 -6.36 21.74 -0.90
CA GLU A 37 -7.04 20.48 -0.60
C GLU A 37 -8.08 20.74 0.49
N THR A 38 -9.30 21.01 0.04
CA THR A 38 -10.47 21.07 0.91
C THR A 38 -11.04 19.65 0.97
N ARG A 39 -10.65 18.87 1.98
CA ARG A 39 -11.41 17.65 2.35
C ARG A 39 -12.72 18.11 2.99
N VAL A 40 -13.78 18.05 2.20
CA VAL A 40 -15.15 18.36 2.60
C VAL A 40 -15.67 17.18 3.42
N ALA A 41 -16.14 17.47 4.63
CA ALA A 41 -16.94 16.55 5.43
C ALA A 41 -18.09 15.98 4.59
N ALA A 42 -18.37 14.68 4.73
CA ALA A 42 -19.45 13.99 4.04
C ALA A 42 -20.75 14.83 4.03
N PRO A 43 -21.42 15.00 2.88
CA PRO A 43 -22.67 15.72 2.86
C PRO A 43 -23.72 14.92 3.63
N HIS A 44 -24.18 15.46 4.76
CA HIS A 44 -25.45 15.08 5.34
C HIS A 44 -26.54 15.25 4.28
N ALA A 45 -27.11 14.15 3.79
CA ALA A 45 -28.30 14.17 2.97
C ALA A 45 -29.44 14.78 3.79
N LYS A 46 -29.77 16.05 3.53
CA LYS A 46 -31.04 16.64 3.96
C LYS A 46 -32.15 15.98 3.18
N ALA A 47 -33.05 15.28 3.88
CA ALA A 47 -34.28 14.76 3.34
C ALA A 47 -35.09 15.89 2.65
N ILE A 48 -35.23 15.81 1.33
CA ILE A 48 -36.19 16.60 0.57
C ILE A 48 -37.49 15.79 0.56
N SER A 49 -38.44 16.16 1.42
CA SER A 49 -39.82 15.70 1.32
C SER A 49 -40.44 16.25 0.03
N VAL A 50 -40.67 15.38 -0.95
CA VAL A 50 -41.59 15.65 -2.05
C VAL A 50 -42.93 15.03 -1.69
N GLU A 51 -43.85 15.90 -1.29
CA GLU A 51 -45.23 15.58 -0.96
C GLU A 51 -45.98 15.21 -2.25
N SER A 52 -46.14 13.91 -2.50
CA SER A 52 -46.90 13.40 -3.64
C SER A 52 -48.31 13.01 -3.22
N LYS A 53 -49.27 13.81 -3.66
CA LYS A 53 -50.70 13.71 -3.37
C LYS A 53 -51.32 12.61 -4.23
N VAL A 54 -51.62 11.45 -3.64
CA VAL A 54 -52.40 10.37 -4.28
C VAL A 54 -53.89 10.51 -3.92
N PRO A 55 -54.82 10.44 -4.87
CA PRO A 55 -56.23 10.18 -4.58
C PRO A 55 -56.52 8.67 -4.57
N ASN A 56 -57.23 8.25 -3.53
CA ASN A 56 -57.86 6.95 -3.30
C ASN A 56 -58.47 6.27 -4.52
N THR A 57 -58.32 4.94 -4.62
CA THR A 57 -59.47 4.04 -4.85
C THR A 57 -59.20 2.58 -4.45
N THR A 58 -59.93 2.16 -3.41
CA THR A 58 -60.59 0.84 -3.21
C THR A 58 -59.81 -0.47 -3.33
N THR A 59 -59.62 -1.09 -2.17
CA THR A 59 -59.50 -2.53 -1.90
C THR A 59 -60.77 -3.29 -2.36
N PRO A 60 -60.65 -4.60 -2.65
CA PRO A 60 -61.30 -5.54 -1.73
C PRO A 60 -60.45 -6.76 -1.34
N THR A 61 -60.70 -7.16 -0.10
CA THR A 61 -60.29 -8.32 0.69
C THR A 61 -60.55 -9.68 0.03
N GLN A 62 -59.64 -10.65 0.22
CA GLN A 62 -59.90 -11.89 1.01
C GLN A 62 -58.73 -12.90 1.04
N ASN A 63 -58.46 -13.36 2.26
CA ASN A 63 -58.14 -14.73 2.71
C ASN A 63 -56.76 -15.39 2.48
N ALA A 64 -56.04 -15.46 3.61
CA ALA A 64 -55.66 -16.69 4.34
C ALA A 64 -54.65 -17.68 3.74
N ASN A 65 -53.50 -17.76 4.45
CA ASN A 65 -52.66 -18.91 4.76
C ASN A 65 -52.34 -19.93 3.66
N LEU A 66 -51.04 -20.14 3.42
CA LEU A 66 -50.38 -21.45 3.64
C LEU A 66 -48.85 -21.33 3.55
N HIS A 67 -48.20 -21.77 4.64
CA HIS A 67 -46.81 -22.20 4.68
C HIS A 67 -46.53 -23.25 3.60
N VAL A 68 -45.52 -23.03 2.76
CA VAL A 68 -44.76 -24.12 2.11
C VAL A 68 -43.31 -23.65 1.96
N SER A 69 -42.40 -24.27 2.71
CA SER A 69 -40.95 -24.23 2.44
C SER A 69 -40.62 -25.10 1.23
N PRO A 70 -39.70 -24.71 0.33
CA PRO A 70 -39.17 -25.65 -0.65
C PRO A 70 -38.00 -26.45 -0.07
N LEU A 71 -38.08 -27.74 -0.36
CA LEU A 71 -37.15 -28.83 -0.08
C LEU A 71 -35.79 -28.60 -0.77
N PHE A 72 -34.69 -28.67 -0.03
CA PHE A 72 -33.36 -28.86 -0.60
C PHE A 72 -33.14 -30.35 -0.88
N THR A 73 -32.86 -30.69 -2.14
CA THR A 73 -32.49 -32.04 -2.55
C THR A 73 -30.97 -32.18 -2.47
N GLN A 74 -30.50 -33.14 -1.67
CA GLN A 74 -29.10 -33.48 -1.47
C GLN A 74 -28.50 -34.12 -2.74
N ALA A 75 -27.37 -33.61 -3.22
CA ALA A 75 -26.49 -34.31 -4.14
C ALA A 75 -25.30 -34.88 -3.36
N ALA A 76 -25.17 -36.20 -3.40
CA ALA A 76 -24.13 -36.97 -2.72
C ALA A 76 -22.75 -36.75 -3.37
N ALA A 77 -21.74 -36.48 -2.53
CA ALA A 77 -20.34 -36.48 -2.92
C ALA A 77 -19.82 -37.91 -3.09
N ILE A 78 -19.24 -38.20 -4.25
CA ILE A 78 -18.51 -39.44 -4.54
C ILE A 78 -17.02 -39.17 -4.31
N LEU A 79 -16.42 -39.84 -3.32
CA LEU A 79 -14.96 -39.90 -3.14
C LEU A 79 -14.33 -40.87 -4.15
N PRO A 80 -13.13 -40.58 -4.68
CA PRO A 80 -12.22 -41.60 -5.18
C PRO A 80 -11.18 -41.99 -4.11
N THR A 81 -11.06 -43.30 -3.88
CA THR A 81 -10.00 -43.98 -3.14
C THR A 81 -8.67 -43.96 -3.92
N PRO A 82 -7.50 -43.96 -3.26
CA PRO A 82 -6.18 -43.93 -3.92
C PRO A 82 -5.69 -45.34 -4.29
N PRO A 83 -4.80 -45.50 -5.30
CA PRO A 83 -4.01 -46.71 -5.46
C PRO A 83 -2.61 -46.59 -4.82
N SER A 84 -2.13 -47.74 -4.38
CA SER A 84 -0.95 -48.03 -3.56
C SER A 84 0.41 -47.84 -4.24
N GLU A 85 1.43 -47.80 -3.37
CA GLU A 85 2.87 -47.85 -3.62
C GLU A 85 3.33 -49.01 -4.52
N GLU A 86 4.30 -48.73 -5.39
CA GLU A 86 5.24 -49.73 -5.88
C GLU A 86 6.66 -49.13 -5.91
N THR A 87 7.57 -49.83 -5.21
CA THR A 87 8.99 -49.56 -5.02
C THR A 87 9.83 -49.65 -6.31
N GLY A 88 10.81 -48.75 -6.48
CA GLY A 88 11.82 -48.85 -7.53
C GLY A 88 13.00 -47.88 -7.37
N GLN A 89 14.06 -48.37 -6.71
CA GLN A 89 15.51 -48.08 -6.85
C GLN A 89 16.02 -46.69 -7.31
N THR A 90 16.89 -46.14 -6.46
CA THR A 90 17.89 -45.07 -6.64
C THR A 90 18.72 -45.21 -7.93
N PRO A 91 19.19 -44.09 -8.52
CA PRO A 91 20.58 -43.71 -8.26
C PRO A 91 20.78 -42.22 -7.98
N THR A 92 21.71 -41.96 -7.06
CA THR A 92 22.37 -40.70 -6.75
C THR A 92 23.06 -40.08 -7.98
N PRO A 93 22.94 -38.76 -8.15
CA PRO A 93 23.97 -37.95 -8.77
C PRO A 93 24.67 -37.11 -7.70
N GLU A 94 26.00 -37.23 -7.63
CA GLU A 94 26.88 -36.23 -7.05
C GLU A 94 26.65 -34.91 -7.81
N GLU A 95 26.08 -33.91 -7.13
CA GLU A 95 26.10 -32.52 -7.61
C GLU A 95 27.09 -31.72 -6.79
N GLU A 96 28.12 -31.29 -7.52
CA GLU A 96 29.19 -30.39 -7.18
C GLU A 96 28.63 -29.14 -6.50
N LEU A 97 29.20 -28.78 -5.34
CA LEU A 97 28.84 -27.60 -4.58
C LEU A 97 29.29 -26.35 -5.35
N GLU A 98 28.47 -25.89 -6.30
CA GLU A 98 28.66 -24.60 -6.95
C GLU A 98 28.39 -23.51 -5.90
N ILE A 99 29.47 -22.88 -5.42
CA ILE A 99 29.39 -21.72 -4.54
C ILE A 99 28.71 -20.61 -5.33
N ALA A 100 27.42 -20.40 -5.08
CA ALA A 100 26.67 -19.29 -5.64
C ALA A 100 27.34 -17.97 -5.25
N LEU A 101 28.03 -17.35 -6.22
CA LEU A 101 28.53 -15.98 -6.12
C LEU A 101 27.35 -15.04 -5.81
N PRO A 102 27.52 -14.04 -4.93
CA PRO A 102 26.46 -13.08 -4.64
C PRO A 102 26.01 -12.41 -5.95
N SER A 103 24.71 -12.47 -6.22
CA SER A 103 24.05 -11.82 -7.36
C SER A 103 24.49 -10.36 -7.47
N SER A 104 25.33 -10.05 -8.46
CA SER A 104 25.78 -8.68 -8.76
C SER A 104 24.80 -8.02 -9.73
N ALA A 105 24.41 -6.78 -9.45
CA ALA A 105 23.57 -6.00 -10.35
C ALA A 105 24.42 -5.33 -11.44
N SER A 106 23.89 -5.27 -12.67
CA SER A 106 24.57 -4.70 -13.83
C SER A 106 23.62 -3.82 -14.67
N GLY A 107 24.13 -2.73 -15.25
CA GLY A 107 23.44 -1.89 -16.22
C GLY A 107 24.35 -1.49 -17.37
N THR A 108 23.83 -1.47 -18.60
CA THR A 108 24.61 -1.20 -19.84
C THR A 108 23.93 -0.11 -20.67
N THR A 109 24.71 0.84 -21.19
CA THR A 109 24.23 1.89 -22.11
C THR A 109 25.26 2.18 -23.19
N VAL A 110 24.79 2.73 -24.32
CA VAL A 110 25.63 3.22 -25.41
C VAL A 110 25.54 4.75 -25.42
N ILE A 111 26.69 5.44 -25.50
CA ILE A 111 26.74 6.91 -25.61
C ILE A 111 27.21 7.29 -27.01
N VAL A 112 26.52 8.23 -27.63
CA VAL A 112 26.79 8.77 -28.98
C VAL A 112 27.47 10.13 -28.82
N SER A 113 28.64 10.33 -29.44
CA SER A 113 29.28 11.65 -29.58
C SER A 113 28.69 12.34 -30.81
N ASP A 114 28.04 13.50 -30.63
CA ASP A 114 27.56 14.35 -31.74
C ASP A 114 28.74 15.17 -32.28
N LYS A 115 29.59 14.55 -33.10
CA LYS A 115 30.52 15.28 -33.97
C LYS A 115 30.94 14.47 -35.19
N GLU A 116 30.88 15.12 -36.36
CA GLU A 116 31.21 14.55 -37.65
C GLU A 116 32.63 13.95 -37.69
N LEU A 117 32.68 12.74 -38.25
CA LEU A 117 33.79 11.82 -38.45
C LEU A 117 35.11 12.50 -38.90
N ALA A 118 35.98 12.82 -37.96
CA ALA A 118 37.39 13.11 -38.25
C ALA A 118 38.19 11.80 -38.19
N LYS A 119 38.32 11.09 -39.31
CA LYS A 119 39.22 9.92 -39.42
C LYS A 119 40.66 10.32 -39.11
N GLY A 120 41.11 10.04 -37.89
CA GLY A 120 42.50 10.14 -37.48
C GLY A 120 43.38 9.14 -38.24
N VAL A 121 44.55 9.60 -38.68
CA VAL A 121 45.57 8.74 -39.30
C VAL A 121 46.40 8.13 -38.16
N GLY A 122 46.05 6.91 -37.75
CA GLY A 122 46.69 6.14 -36.67
C GLY A 122 46.04 4.76 -36.48
N ALA A 123 46.67 3.87 -35.71
CA ALA A 123 45.96 2.67 -35.22
C ALA A 123 44.99 3.11 -34.13
N ASN A 124 43.73 2.64 -34.20
CA ASN A 124 42.69 3.00 -33.25
C ASN A 124 43.16 2.70 -31.81
N SER A 125 42.94 3.64 -30.91
CA SER A 125 43.34 3.51 -29.50
C SER A 125 42.14 3.14 -28.65
N LYS A 126 42.36 2.37 -27.57
CA LYS A 126 41.31 2.11 -26.59
C LYS A 126 40.93 3.39 -25.84
N PRO A 127 39.73 3.47 -25.26
CA PRO A 127 39.33 4.58 -24.41
C PRO A 127 40.28 4.70 -23.23
N ARG A 128 40.60 5.92 -22.81
CA ARG A 128 41.44 6.16 -21.62
C ARG A 128 40.62 6.63 -20.45
N LEU A 129 41.00 6.18 -19.25
CA LEU A 129 40.42 6.66 -18.00
C LEU A 129 40.88 8.09 -17.70
N ASN A 130 39.93 8.98 -17.44
CA ASN A 130 40.20 10.31 -16.93
C ASN A 130 40.38 10.28 -15.41
N ALA A 131 41.64 10.32 -14.96
CA ALA A 131 41.99 10.21 -13.54
C ALA A 131 41.50 11.38 -12.66
N GLU A 132 41.22 12.55 -13.23
CA GLU A 132 40.63 13.68 -12.49
C GLU A 132 39.15 13.41 -12.21
N VAL A 133 38.38 13.05 -13.24
CA VAL A 133 36.96 12.69 -13.10
C VAL A 133 36.80 11.48 -12.18
N ALA A 134 37.66 10.47 -12.29
CA ALA A 134 37.64 9.32 -11.38
C ALA A 134 37.83 9.74 -9.91
N ARG A 135 38.75 10.67 -9.61
CA ARG A 135 38.92 11.16 -8.23
C ARG A 135 37.71 11.95 -7.75
N GLN A 136 37.07 12.73 -8.61
CA GLN A 136 35.86 13.47 -8.27
C GLN A 136 34.69 12.53 -7.93
N ILE A 137 34.48 11.49 -8.75
CA ILE A 137 33.47 10.45 -8.49
C ILE A 137 33.76 9.72 -7.18
N GLN A 138 35.01 9.32 -6.94
CA GLN A 138 35.38 8.66 -5.69
C GLN A 138 35.11 9.56 -4.46
N SER A 139 35.40 10.85 -4.56
CA SER A 139 35.09 11.81 -3.50
C SER A 139 33.60 11.96 -3.25
N GLN A 140 32.77 11.91 -4.29
CA GLN A 140 31.32 11.94 -4.16
C GLN A 140 30.81 10.67 -3.46
N ILE A 141 31.33 9.50 -3.81
CA ILE A 141 30.93 8.20 -3.24
C ILE A 141 31.27 8.12 -1.75
N PHE A 142 32.40 8.68 -1.31
CA PHE A 142 32.75 8.71 0.12
C PHE A 142 31.79 9.52 0.99
N GLY A 143 30.99 10.41 0.39
CA GLY A 143 29.94 11.13 1.11
C GLY A 143 28.62 10.35 1.24
N TRP A 144 28.54 9.12 0.75
CA TRP A 144 27.33 8.30 0.86
C TRP A 144 27.19 7.69 2.25
N GLU A 145 25.94 7.55 2.69
CA GLU A 145 25.56 6.88 3.91
C GLU A 145 24.93 5.54 3.52
N LEU A 146 25.66 4.45 3.79
CA LEU A 146 25.25 3.10 3.41
C LEU A 146 25.07 2.24 4.66
N ASP A 147 23.82 2.11 5.08
CA ASP A 147 23.45 1.23 6.19
C ASP A 147 22.75 -0.02 5.68
N GLN A 148 23.00 -1.16 6.33
CA GLN A 148 22.23 -2.36 6.07
C GLN A 148 20.75 -2.10 6.41
N GLY A 149 19.87 -2.47 5.49
CA GLY A 149 18.43 -2.30 5.63
C GLY A 149 17.91 -0.90 5.26
N ALA A 150 18.74 0.12 5.14
CA ALA A 150 18.29 1.45 4.74
C ALA A 150 18.12 1.56 3.20
N PRO A 151 17.00 2.12 2.70
CA PRO A 151 16.82 2.41 1.27
C PRO A 151 17.71 3.58 0.84
N ILE A 152 18.33 3.46 -0.33
CA ILE A 152 19.18 4.51 -0.92
C ILE A 152 18.72 4.89 -2.33
N HIS A 153 19.06 6.12 -2.71
CA HIS A 153 18.84 6.63 -4.07
C HIS A 153 19.93 7.63 -4.45
N TYR A 154 21.06 7.13 -4.95
CA TYR A 154 22.19 7.95 -5.39
C TYR A 154 22.23 8.11 -6.91
N SER A 155 22.76 9.24 -7.35
CA SER A 155 22.95 9.57 -8.76
C SER A 155 24.41 10.01 -8.99
N LEU A 156 25.07 9.38 -9.94
CA LEU A 156 26.45 9.64 -10.34
C LEU A 156 26.50 10.09 -11.79
N ASN A 157 27.01 11.30 -12.01
CA ASN A 157 27.42 11.73 -13.34
C ASN A 157 28.79 11.08 -13.64
N ILE A 158 28.85 10.34 -14.75
CA ILE A 158 30.05 9.63 -15.21
C ILE A 158 30.56 10.17 -16.56
N ASP A 159 30.05 11.33 -16.98
CA ASP A 159 30.47 12.02 -18.18
C ASP A 159 31.98 12.27 -18.15
N GLN A 160 32.63 12.05 -19.29
CA GLN A 160 34.09 12.20 -19.45
C GLN A 160 34.94 11.32 -18.52
N LEU A 161 34.36 10.35 -17.80
CA LEU A 161 35.13 9.36 -17.05
C LEU A 161 36.04 8.56 -17.99
N PHE A 162 35.53 8.25 -19.18
CA PHE A 162 36.29 7.67 -20.28
C PHE A 162 36.35 8.66 -21.43
N VAL A 163 37.54 8.83 -21.99
CA VAL A 163 37.78 9.71 -23.14
C VAL A 163 38.37 8.87 -24.24
N ASP A 164 37.76 8.90 -25.40
CA ASP A 164 38.32 8.30 -26.60
C ASP A 164 39.13 9.35 -27.38
N ALA A 165 40.31 8.99 -27.85
CA ALA A 165 41.18 9.92 -28.59
C ALA A 165 40.81 10.01 -30.08
N ASP A 166 40.15 8.97 -30.59
CA ASP A 166 39.73 8.79 -31.96
C ASP A 166 38.24 9.19 -32.16
N ASP A 167 37.57 9.58 -31.07
CA ASP A 167 36.15 9.99 -30.98
C ASP A 167 35.17 8.86 -31.35
N ASP A 168 35.55 7.62 -30.99
CA ASP A 168 34.76 6.42 -31.20
C ASP A 168 33.52 6.33 -30.27
N PHE A 169 32.56 5.50 -30.68
CA PHE A 169 31.39 5.18 -29.87
C PHE A 169 31.74 4.33 -28.65
N LEU A 170 31.33 4.80 -27.47
CA LEU A 170 31.59 4.09 -26.22
C LEU A 170 30.37 3.30 -25.76
N THR A 171 30.58 2.01 -25.52
CA THR A 171 29.67 1.16 -24.75
C THR A 171 30.10 1.16 -23.29
N LEU A 172 29.17 1.46 -22.37
CA LEU A 172 29.40 1.49 -20.94
C LEU A 172 28.70 0.34 -20.23
N THR A 173 29.38 -0.25 -19.24
CA THR A 173 28.79 -1.19 -18.29
C THR A 173 29.12 -0.78 -16.87
N VAL A 174 28.13 -0.86 -15.99
CA VAL A 174 28.24 -0.51 -14.57
C VAL A 174 27.83 -1.71 -13.75
N ARG A 175 28.61 -2.08 -12.74
CA ARG A 175 28.33 -3.20 -11.82
C ARG A 175 28.59 -2.82 -10.38
N ILE A 176 27.78 -3.35 -9.47
CA ILE A 176 27.93 -3.17 -8.02
C ILE A 176 27.86 -4.53 -7.33
N ASN A 177 28.73 -4.74 -6.33
CA ASN A 177 28.84 -5.99 -5.59
C ASN A 177 28.09 -5.96 -4.24
N VAL A 178 26.99 -5.20 -4.15
CA VAL A 178 26.20 -5.06 -2.92
C VAL A 178 24.84 -5.73 -3.09
N PRO A 179 24.55 -6.84 -2.39
CA PRO A 179 23.27 -7.54 -2.50
C PRO A 179 22.08 -6.64 -2.15
N GLY A 180 21.10 -6.56 -3.06
CA GLY A 180 19.86 -5.79 -2.88
C GLY A 180 19.91 -4.38 -3.47
N LEU A 181 21.08 -3.89 -3.86
CA LEU A 181 21.21 -2.68 -4.68
C LEU A 181 21.08 -3.00 -6.17
N LYS A 182 20.49 -2.07 -6.91
CA LYS A 182 20.31 -2.15 -8.36
C LYS A 182 20.89 -0.92 -9.04
N ILE A 183 21.20 -1.07 -10.32
CA ILE A 183 21.74 -0.02 -11.16
C ILE A 183 20.77 0.29 -12.29
N ARG A 184 20.49 1.57 -12.51
CA ARG A 184 19.85 2.06 -13.73
C ARG A 184 20.77 3.08 -14.38
N ASN A 185 21.00 2.95 -15.67
CA ASN A 185 21.86 3.87 -16.41
C ASN A 185 21.02 4.47 -17.54
N LEU A 186 20.65 5.74 -17.40
CA LEU A 186 19.79 6.49 -18.34
C LEU A 186 20.45 7.83 -18.69
N GLY A 187 21.76 7.81 -18.92
CA GLY A 187 22.61 9.02 -19.11
C GLY A 187 23.23 9.53 -17.81
N THR A 188 22.62 9.23 -16.67
CA THR A 188 23.25 9.32 -15.34
C THR A 188 23.11 7.96 -14.66
N VAL A 189 24.15 7.54 -13.93
CA VAL A 189 24.13 6.25 -13.22
C VAL A 189 23.37 6.42 -11.92
N GLN A 190 22.25 5.72 -11.79
CA GLN A 190 21.46 5.66 -10.57
C GLN A 190 21.73 4.35 -9.84
N ILE A 191 21.96 4.44 -8.53
CA ILE A 191 22.14 3.31 -7.62
C ILE A 191 21.05 3.39 -6.56
N LEU A 192 20.24 2.35 -6.48
CA LEU A 192 18.97 2.38 -5.76
C LEU A 192 18.63 1.02 -5.15
N GLY A 193 17.77 1.03 -4.14
CA GLY A 193 17.32 -0.17 -3.41
C GLY A 193 17.85 -0.21 -1.98
N THR A 194 17.90 -1.40 -1.39
CA THR A 194 18.28 -1.60 0.01
C THR A 194 19.42 -2.62 0.10
N ALA A 195 20.50 -2.29 0.81
CA ALA A 195 21.54 -3.27 1.11
C ALA A 195 21.02 -4.34 2.08
N THR A 196 21.03 -5.60 1.66
CA THR A 196 20.41 -6.70 2.44
C THR A 196 21.38 -7.37 3.41
N LYS A 197 22.69 -7.17 3.22
CA LYS A 197 23.76 -7.77 4.01
C LYS A 197 24.87 -6.77 4.29
N ALA A 198 25.57 -6.95 5.40
CA ALA A 198 26.83 -6.27 5.66
C ALA A 198 27.87 -6.63 4.58
N VAL A 199 28.65 -5.64 4.16
CA VAL A 199 29.70 -5.78 3.15
C VAL A 199 30.90 -4.95 3.59
N ALA A 200 32.01 -5.61 3.89
CA ALA A 200 33.21 -4.93 4.40
C ALA A 200 33.93 -4.09 3.33
N GLN A 201 33.88 -4.51 2.07
CA GLN A 201 34.55 -3.85 0.94
C GLN A 201 33.61 -3.78 -0.28
N PRO A 202 32.54 -2.95 -0.19
CA PRO A 202 31.65 -2.74 -1.32
C PRO A 202 32.37 -1.92 -2.40
N GLN A 203 32.11 -2.24 -3.66
CA GLN A 203 32.80 -1.67 -4.82
C GLN A 203 31.84 -1.49 -6.00
N LEU A 204 31.97 -0.34 -6.67
CA LEU A 204 31.32 -0.01 -7.93
C LEU A 204 32.36 -0.10 -9.05
N MET A 205 32.10 -0.92 -10.05
CA MET A 205 32.90 -1.01 -11.26
C MET A 205 32.18 -0.29 -12.39
N ILE A 206 32.88 0.60 -13.09
CA ILE A 206 32.42 1.22 -14.33
C ILE A 206 33.42 0.85 -15.41
N ALA A 207 32.95 0.36 -16.55
CA ALA A 207 33.79 -0.06 -17.65
C ALA A 207 33.31 0.54 -18.96
N ALA A 208 34.25 0.93 -19.82
CA ALA A 208 33.99 1.40 -21.18
C ALA A 208 34.77 0.58 -22.20
N ARG A 209 34.19 0.40 -23.37
CA ARG A 209 34.90 -0.08 -24.57
C ARG A 209 34.45 0.69 -25.79
N ASP A 210 35.32 0.77 -26.79
CA ASP A 210 34.97 1.20 -28.14
C ASP A 210 34.37 0.05 -28.97
N ASP A 211 34.08 0.32 -30.25
CA ASP A 211 33.57 -0.62 -31.23
C ASP A 211 34.66 -1.29 -32.10
N HIS A 212 35.94 -0.94 -31.90
CA HIS A 212 37.06 -1.42 -32.73
C HIS A 212 37.90 -2.53 -32.07
N HIS A 213 37.91 -2.64 -30.74
CA HIS A 213 38.78 -3.56 -29.99
C HIS A 213 38.09 -4.85 -29.52
N GLY A 214 36.94 -5.19 -30.11
CA GLY A 214 36.20 -6.42 -29.84
C GLY A 214 35.33 -6.38 -28.59
N SER A 215 34.85 -7.55 -28.14
CA SER A 215 33.92 -7.70 -27.01
C SER A 215 34.52 -8.41 -25.79
N ASP A 216 35.75 -8.91 -25.90
CA ASP A 216 36.41 -9.67 -24.85
C ASP A 216 36.76 -8.79 -23.65
N ASP A 217 37.05 -9.39 -22.49
CA ASP A 217 37.31 -8.67 -21.24
C ASP A 217 38.49 -7.66 -21.36
N GLN A 218 39.45 -7.95 -22.25
CA GLN A 218 40.59 -7.09 -22.55
C GLN A 218 40.21 -5.83 -23.36
N ALA A 219 39.04 -5.81 -24.01
CA ALA A 219 38.53 -4.63 -24.74
C ALA A 219 38.04 -3.54 -23.77
N TRP A 220 37.71 -3.91 -22.54
CA TRP A 220 37.14 -3.01 -21.55
C TRP A 220 38.22 -2.30 -20.74
N VAL A 221 38.16 -0.98 -20.71
CA VAL A 221 38.89 -0.16 -19.74
C VAL A 221 38.00 0.04 -18.53
N LYS A 222 38.52 -0.33 -17.35
CA LYS A 222 37.75 -0.45 -16.10
C LYS A 222 38.22 0.59 -15.07
N ALA A 223 37.26 1.17 -14.37
CA ALA A 223 37.45 1.99 -13.19
C ALA A 223 36.73 1.32 -12.01
N TYR A 224 37.36 1.33 -10.85
CA TYR A 224 36.83 0.77 -9.62
C TYR A 224 36.73 1.88 -8.58
N PHE A 225 35.60 1.94 -7.89
CA PHE A 225 35.33 2.90 -6.84
C PHE A 225 34.96 2.18 -5.56
N ASP A 226 35.64 2.50 -4.47
CA ASP A 226 35.36 1.92 -3.17
C ASP A 226 34.16 2.64 -2.54
N LEU A 227 33.19 1.87 -2.06
CA LEU A 227 32.03 2.39 -1.36
C LEU A 227 32.28 2.37 0.17
N PRO A 228 31.59 3.23 0.94
CA PRO A 228 31.56 3.12 2.39
C PRO A 228 31.16 1.70 2.83
N ALA A 229 31.87 1.16 3.81
CA ALA A 229 31.59 -0.18 4.33
C ALA A 229 30.18 -0.23 4.94
N ILE A 230 29.47 -1.33 4.68
CA ILE A 230 28.12 -1.55 5.19
C ILE A 230 28.25 -2.43 6.42
N GLY A 231 28.03 -1.83 7.59
CA GLY A 231 28.03 -2.54 8.87
C GLY A 231 26.80 -3.44 9.03
N GLU A 232 26.88 -4.40 9.96
CA GLU A 232 25.68 -5.12 10.39
C GLU A 232 24.74 -4.16 11.12
N THR A 233 23.46 -4.21 10.78
CA THR A 233 22.44 -3.59 11.61
C THR A 233 22.52 -4.21 13.00
N ALA A 234 22.50 -3.37 14.05
CA ALA A 234 22.54 -3.85 15.43
C ALA A 234 21.37 -4.79 15.75
N ALA A 235 21.42 -5.42 16.94
CA ALA A 235 20.51 -6.44 17.49
C ALA A 235 19.03 -6.38 17.01
N PRO A 236 18.31 -7.53 16.99
CA PRO A 236 16.93 -7.60 16.52
C PRO A 236 16.08 -6.46 17.07
N PHE A 237 15.37 -5.77 16.19
CA PHE A 237 14.48 -4.70 16.60
C PHE A 237 13.36 -5.26 17.48
N ASP A 238 13.13 -4.60 18.62
CA ASP A 238 12.12 -5.04 19.60
C ASP A 238 10.69 -4.81 19.09
N HIS A 239 10.48 -3.76 18.30
CA HIS A 239 9.17 -3.39 17.77
C HIS A 239 8.90 -3.99 16.37
N PRO A 240 7.72 -4.60 16.11
CA PRO A 240 7.43 -5.34 14.87
C PRO A 240 7.45 -4.50 13.58
N LEU A 241 7.22 -3.19 13.69
CA LEU A 241 7.25 -2.26 12.55
C LEU A 241 8.63 -1.63 12.27
N ILE A 242 9.69 -2.03 12.98
CA ILE A 242 11.05 -1.51 12.75
C ILE A 242 11.88 -2.53 11.96
N GLY A 243 12.67 -2.04 11.01
CA GLY A 243 13.65 -2.78 10.21
C GLY A 243 13.15 -3.24 8.86
N GLN A 244 11.92 -3.77 8.80
CA GLN A 244 11.30 -4.24 7.57
C GLN A 244 10.43 -3.16 6.91
N THR A 245 10.28 -3.25 5.59
CA THR A 245 9.26 -2.48 4.87
C THR A 245 7.90 -3.09 5.18
N PHE A 246 6.94 -2.26 5.54
CA PHE A 246 5.55 -2.67 5.74
C PHE A 246 4.61 -1.83 4.88
N TYR A 247 3.46 -2.43 4.60
CA TYR A 247 2.48 -1.92 3.66
C TYR A 247 1.14 -1.71 4.36
N ARG A 248 0.41 -0.70 3.91
CA ARG A 248 -0.98 -0.43 4.31
C ARG A 248 -1.78 0.09 3.14
N LEU A 249 -3.10 -0.09 3.18
CA LEU A 249 -4.00 0.48 2.19
C LEU A 249 -4.58 1.80 2.68
N GLU A 250 -4.65 2.76 1.77
CA GLU A 250 -5.15 4.12 2.00
C GLU A 250 -6.18 4.47 0.93
N THR A 251 -7.04 5.45 1.24
CA THR A 251 -8.03 5.98 0.29
C THR A 251 -7.72 7.42 -0.11
N THR A 252 -8.10 7.79 -1.33
CA THR A 252 -7.98 9.17 -1.84
C THR A 252 -9.01 9.44 -2.93
N GLN A 253 -9.38 10.70 -3.12
CA GLN A 253 -10.14 11.13 -4.31
C GLN A 253 -9.23 11.60 -5.44
N THR A 254 -7.93 11.70 -5.22
CA THR A 254 -6.96 12.09 -6.25
C THR A 254 -5.80 11.11 -6.25
N LEU A 255 -5.60 10.40 -7.36
CA LEU A 255 -4.52 9.44 -7.53
C LEU A 255 -3.84 9.64 -8.88
N ALA A 256 -2.51 9.78 -8.88
CA ALA A 256 -1.70 9.98 -10.08
C ALA A 256 -2.17 11.15 -10.98
N GLY A 257 -2.65 12.25 -10.37
CA GLY A 257 -3.15 13.43 -11.08
C GLY A 257 -4.58 13.30 -11.62
N ILE A 258 -5.26 12.16 -11.37
CA ILE A 258 -6.65 11.94 -11.74
C ILE A 258 -7.52 12.16 -10.51
N ARG A 259 -8.53 13.02 -10.64
CA ARG A 259 -9.57 13.24 -9.63
C ARG A 259 -10.76 12.34 -9.90
N TYR A 260 -11.15 11.56 -8.90
CA TYR A 260 -12.31 10.67 -8.89
C TYR A 260 -13.45 11.34 -8.11
N PRO A 261 -14.72 11.13 -8.50
CA PRO A 261 -15.87 11.60 -7.73
C PRO A 261 -16.15 10.72 -6.49
N TYR A 262 -15.40 9.63 -6.34
CA TYR A 262 -15.44 8.69 -5.23
C TYR A 262 -14.01 8.41 -4.73
N GLU A 263 -13.89 7.71 -3.61
CA GLU A 263 -12.60 7.32 -3.07
C GLU A 263 -12.07 6.06 -3.75
N VAL A 264 -10.80 6.10 -4.15
CA VAL A 264 -10.07 4.95 -4.68
C VAL A 264 -9.05 4.46 -3.65
N ILE A 265 -8.89 3.14 -3.59
CA ILE A 265 -7.91 2.49 -2.70
C ILE A 265 -6.58 2.33 -3.42
N TYR A 266 -5.51 2.68 -2.74
CA TYR A 266 -4.12 2.51 -3.18
C TYR A 266 -3.24 2.02 -2.01
N CYS A 267 -2.03 1.57 -2.32
CA CYS A 267 -1.10 1.07 -1.31
C CYS A 267 -0.01 2.10 -0.98
N GLN A 268 0.37 2.14 0.29
CA GLN A 268 1.51 2.87 0.80
C GLN A 268 2.56 1.88 1.33
N ALA A 269 3.83 2.26 1.22
CA ALA A 269 4.95 1.54 1.81
C ALA A 269 5.69 2.45 2.78
N TRP A 270 6.11 1.87 3.90
CA TRP A 270 6.80 2.57 4.96
C TRP A 270 7.94 1.72 5.47
N LYS A 271 9.01 2.36 5.93
CA LYS A 271 10.12 1.69 6.58
C LYS A 271 10.71 2.56 7.68
N LEU A 272 10.82 1.97 8.86
CA LEU A 272 11.37 2.62 10.05
C LEU A 272 12.67 1.91 10.39
N ILE A 273 13.80 2.57 10.21
CA ILE A 273 15.12 1.99 10.49
C ILE A 273 16.10 3.09 10.84
N ASN A 274 17.04 2.83 11.77
CA ASN A 274 18.08 3.79 12.16
C ASN A 274 17.53 5.18 12.55
N HIS A 275 16.43 5.23 13.30
CA HIS A 275 15.71 6.47 13.66
C HIS A 275 15.17 7.29 12.48
N GLN A 276 15.19 6.74 11.26
CA GLN A 276 14.73 7.39 10.05
C GLN A 276 13.42 6.78 9.54
N VAL A 277 12.58 7.62 8.96
CA VAL A 277 11.29 7.26 8.35
C VAL A 277 11.41 7.37 6.85
N TYR A 278 11.19 6.25 6.16
CA TYR A 278 11.10 6.18 4.72
C TYR A 278 9.67 5.90 4.29
N PHE A 279 9.26 6.51 3.18
CA PHE A 279 7.89 6.41 2.68
C PHE A 279 7.81 6.45 1.17
N ALA A 280 6.82 5.73 0.64
CA ALA A 280 6.36 5.86 -0.74
C ALA A 280 4.85 5.60 -0.82
N SER A 281 4.20 6.21 -1.81
CA SER A 281 2.80 5.97 -2.16
C SER A 281 2.68 5.46 -3.59
N ALA A 282 1.83 4.46 -3.80
CA ALA A 282 1.56 3.95 -5.13
C ALA A 282 0.84 5.00 -5.96
N ARG A 283 1.15 5.04 -7.25
CA ARG A 283 0.44 5.85 -8.26
C ARG A 283 -0.57 5.05 -9.07
N ASN A 284 -0.92 3.86 -8.58
CA ASN A 284 -1.83 2.94 -9.23
C ASN A 284 -2.66 2.21 -8.16
N ARG A 285 -3.67 1.46 -8.60
CA ARG A 285 -4.66 0.80 -7.73
C ARG A 285 -4.40 -0.69 -7.54
N ARG A 286 -3.26 -1.22 -7.99
CA ARG A 286 -2.96 -2.66 -8.07
C ARG A 286 -1.68 -3.10 -7.37
N GLN A 287 -0.71 -2.21 -7.24
CA GLN A 287 0.64 -2.53 -6.77
C GLN A 287 1.03 -1.61 -5.62
N CYS A 288 1.76 -2.17 -4.68
CA CYS A 288 2.44 -1.44 -3.63
C CYS A 288 3.77 -0.89 -4.15
N PRO A 289 4.27 0.22 -3.56
CA PRO A 289 5.61 0.70 -3.86
C PRO A 289 6.68 -0.37 -3.59
N SER A 290 7.83 -0.24 -4.23
CA SER A 290 9.03 -1.03 -3.95
C SER A 290 10.00 -0.25 -3.05
N ASP A 291 10.98 -0.95 -2.47
CA ASP A 291 12.06 -0.31 -1.69
C ASP A 291 12.80 0.78 -2.49
N GLU A 292 12.86 0.67 -3.82
CA GLU A 292 13.48 1.65 -4.71
C GLU A 292 12.74 3.00 -4.78
N GLU A 293 11.46 2.99 -4.41
CA GLU A 293 10.60 4.18 -4.43
C GLU A 293 10.56 4.88 -3.08
N LEU A 294 11.04 4.22 -2.02
CA LEU A 294 11.08 4.76 -0.66
C LEU A 294 12.04 5.95 -0.60
N LYS A 295 11.57 7.04 0.02
CA LYS A 295 12.34 8.26 0.25
C LYS A 295 12.40 8.56 1.73
N LEU A 296 13.54 9.08 2.18
CA LEU A 296 13.68 9.62 3.52
C LEU A 296 12.75 10.83 3.67
N ILE A 297 11.80 10.74 4.59
CA ILE A 297 10.82 11.81 4.84
C ILE A 297 10.84 12.34 6.28
N GLY A 298 11.52 11.68 7.20
CA GLY A 298 11.55 12.14 8.58
C GLY A 298 12.32 11.22 9.51
N GLU A 299 12.03 11.35 10.79
CA GLU A 299 12.68 10.62 11.88
C GLU A 299 11.63 9.98 12.79
N PHE A 300 12.02 8.95 13.54
CA PHE A 300 11.17 8.33 14.54
C PHE A 300 11.91 8.01 15.84
N GLU A 301 11.14 8.03 16.92
CA GLU A 301 11.54 7.57 18.24
C GLU A 301 10.59 6.48 18.73
N GLN A 302 11.12 5.49 19.43
CA GLN A 302 10.32 4.51 20.16
C GLN A 302 10.19 4.95 21.62
N GLN A 303 8.95 5.06 22.10
CA GLN A 303 8.61 5.32 23.50
C GLN A 303 7.70 4.21 23.99
N ASP A 304 8.25 3.26 24.74
CA ASP A 304 7.59 2.00 25.10
C ASP A 304 7.09 1.26 23.84
N ASP A 305 5.79 0.96 23.77
CA ASP A 305 5.13 0.31 22.62
C ASP A 305 4.67 1.29 21.53
N LYS A 306 5.01 2.58 21.65
CA LYS A 306 4.61 3.61 20.70
C LYS A 306 5.78 4.02 19.83
N LEU A 307 5.50 4.20 18.55
CA LEU A 307 6.41 4.87 17.62
C LEU A 307 5.92 6.29 17.38
N ILE A 308 6.80 7.25 17.60
CA ILE A 308 6.55 8.66 17.36
C ILE A 308 7.31 9.05 16.12
N LEU A 309 6.57 9.32 15.05
CA LEU A 309 7.14 9.72 13.76
C LEU A 309 7.00 11.24 13.62
N THR A 310 8.05 11.88 13.11
CA THR A 310 8.08 13.32 12.83
C THR A 310 8.59 13.56 11.43
N SER A 311 7.87 14.36 10.65
CA SER A 311 8.27 14.78 9.30
C SER A 311 7.97 16.27 9.11
N SER A 312 8.82 16.93 8.34
CA SER A 312 8.60 18.29 7.79
C SER A 312 8.30 18.25 6.29
N GLN A 313 7.94 17.07 5.76
CA GLN A 313 7.59 16.86 4.36
C GLN A 313 6.10 16.58 4.22
N SER A 314 5.52 16.98 3.08
CA SER A 314 4.07 16.96 2.83
C SER A 314 3.39 15.60 2.99
N ALA A 315 4.13 14.50 2.95
CA ALA A 315 3.57 13.14 3.05
C ALA A 315 2.82 12.90 4.38
N PHE A 316 3.26 13.55 5.47
CA PHE A 316 2.50 13.58 6.71
C PHE A 316 2.84 14.80 7.59
N ASP A 317 3.17 15.97 7.02
CA ASP A 317 3.70 17.22 7.64
C ASP A 317 3.14 17.57 9.04
N ALA A 318 3.52 16.75 10.02
CA ALA A 318 2.89 16.58 11.32
C ALA A 318 3.61 15.48 12.09
N LYS A 319 3.29 15.41 13.38
CA LYS A 319 3.71 14.34 14.28
C LYS A 319 2.66 13.24 14.26
N GLN A 320 3.06 12.01 13.94
CA GLN A 320 2.19 10.84 14.07
C GLN A 320 2.60 9.99 15.28
N THR A 321 1.63 9.45 15.99
CA THR A 321 1.85 8.45 17.05
C THR A 321 1.22 7.14 16.64
N TRP A 322 2.04 6.12 16.54
CA TRP A 322 1.66 4.78 16.09
C TRP A 322 1.73 3.82 17.27
N MET A 323 0.75 2.93 17.37
CA MET A 323 0.67 1.96 18.45
C MET A 323 0.17 0.63 17.89
N THR A 324 1.02 -0.39 17.98
CA THR A 324 0.65 -1.76 17.59
C THR A 324 -0.31 -2.32 18.64
N ARG A 325 -1.56 -2.56 18.25
CA ARG A 325 -2.61 -3.09 19.12
C ARG A 325 -2.48 -4.60 19.30
N GLN A 326 -2.23 -5.29 18.20
CA GLN A 326 -2.18 -6.75 18.15
C GLN A 326 -1.29 -7.18 16.99
N SER A 327 -0.40 -8.13 17.24
CA SER A 327 0.24 -8.92 16.17
C SER A 327 -0.31 -10.33 16.21
N TYR A 328 -0.75 -10.86 15.07
CA TYR A 328 -1.42 -12.16 15.01
C TYR A 328 -1.09 -12.91 13.70
N PRO A 329 -0.91 -14.24 13.74
CA PRO A 329 -0.71 -15.01 12.53
C PRO A 329 -1.97 -14.99 11.67
N SER A 330 -1.80 -15.05 10.35
CA SER A 330 -2.90 -15.25 9.41
C SER A 330 -3.52 -16.64 9.59
N ASN A 331 -4.85 -16.73 9.47
CA ASN A 331 -5.56 -18.01 9.41
C ASN A 331 -5.63 -18.57 7.99
N LEU A 332 -5.28 -17.75 6.99
CA LEU A 332 -5.44 -18.04 5.57
C LEU A 332 -4.11 -18.32 4.86
N THR A 333 -3.02 -17.70 5.31
CA THR A 333 -1.69 -17.80 4.69
C THR A 333 -0.65 -18.20 5.72
N GLU A 334 -0.05 -19.39 5.56
CA GLU A 334 0.98 -19.88 6.45
C GLU A 334 2.20 -18.94 6.48
N GLY A 335 2.72 -18.66 7.67
CA GLY A 335 3.88 -17.79 7.87
C GLY A 335 3.61 -16.29 7.77
N LEU A 336 2.42 -15.86 7.32
CA LEU A 336 2.04 -14.45 7.29
C LEU A 336 1.66 -13.96 8.69
N VAL A 337 2.18 -12.80 9.08
CA VAL A 337 1.82 -12.11 10.34
C VAL A 337 1.16 -10.78 10.02
N ASN A 338 0.02 -10.54 10.64
CA ASN A 338 -0.73 -9.29 10.57
C ASN A 338 -0.40 -8.41 11.77
N HIS A 339 -0.19 -7.11 11.54
CA HIS A 339 0.02 -6.13 12.60
C HIS A 339 -1.12 -5.09 12.59
N LEU A 340 -2.05 -5.22 13.53
CA LEU A 340 -3.10 -4.23 13.71
C LEU A 340 -2.53 -3.02 14.45
N THR A 341 -2.43 -1.89 13.76
CA THR A 341 -1.74 -0.69 14.24
C THR A 341 -2.64 0.52 14.15
N THR A 342 -2.81 1.21 15.27
CA THR A 342 -3.52 2.49 15.33
C THR A 342 -2.52 3.63 15.09
N VAL A 343 -2.86 4.53 14.18
CA VAL A 343 -2.14 5.76 13.88
C VAL A 343 -2.99 6.94 14.35
N HIS A 344 -2.36 7.86 15.06
CA HIS A 344 -2.93 9.16 15.43
C HIS A 344 -2.10 10.27 14.79
N ASP A 345 -2.72 11.07 13.92
CA ASP A 345 -2.06 12.14 13.17
C ASP A 345 -2.08 13.52 13.86
N GLY A 346 -2.61 13.58 15.09
CA GLY A 346 -2.82 14.81 15.85
C GLY A 346 -4.28 15.27 15.86
N ASN A 347 -5.08 14.85 14.89
CA ASN A 347 -6.49 15.21 14.77
C ASN A 347 -7.42 14.01 14.94
N GLN A 348 -7.06 12.87 14.34
CA GLN A 348 -7.92 11.69 14.26
C GLN A 348 -7.14 10.40 14.42
N TYR A 349 -7.88 9.33 14.71
CA TYR A 349 -7.36 7.97 14.77
C TYR A 349 -7.78 7.19 13.54
N GLU A 350 -6.85 6.42 13.01
CA GLU A 350 -7.11 5.41 11.99
C GLU A 350 -6.36 4.14 12.37
N THR A 351 -6.99 2.99 12.20
CA THR A 351 -6.36 1.70 12.48
C THR A 351 -6.21 0.92 11.18
N TYR A 352 -5.10 0.21 11.04
CA TYR A 352 -4.71 -0.49 9.81
C TYR A 352 -4.24 -1.89 10.16
N THR A 353 -4.58 -2.87 9.32
CA THR A 353 -3.83 -4.13 9.27
C THR A 353 -2.63 -3.92 8.36
N MET A 354 -1.44 -3.81 8.96
CA MET A 354 -0.17 -3.64 8.26
C MET A 354 0.50 -4.99 8.04
N LEU A 355 1.13 -5.15 6.87
CA LEU A 355 1.81 -6.39 6.46
C LEU A 355 3.24 -6.09 6.02
N THR A 356 4.19 -6.96 6.33
CA THR A 356 5.54 -6.92 5.73
C THR A 356 5.59 -7.65 4.38
N ASP A 357 4.63 -8.53 4.11
CA ASP A 357 4.48 -9.22 2.83
C ASP A 357 3.77 -8.32 1.81
N LYS A 358 4.51 -7.93 0.77
CA LYS A 358 4.01 -7.10 -0.32
C LYS A 358 2.90 -7.78 -1.12
N ALA A 359 3.08 -9.07 -1.46
CA ALA A 359 2.15 -9.80 -2.31
C ALA A 359 0.82 -10.03 -1.60
N ALA A 360 0.85 -10.31 -0.30
CA ALA A 360 -0.35 -10.44 0.53
C ALA A 360 -1.14 -9.12 0.61
N MET A 361 -0.44 -7.97 0.71
CA MET A 361 -1.11 -6.67 0.67
C MET A 361 -1.68 -6.36 -0.71
N GLU A 362 -0.94 -6.68 -1.79
CA GLU A 362 -1.41 -6.52 -3.17
C GLU A 362 -2.59 -7.45 -3.49
N ALA A 363 -2.74 -8.60 -2.83
CA ALA A 363 -3.91 -9.46 -3.01
C ALA A 363 -5.21 -8.74 -2.64
N ARG A 364 -5.20 -7.89 -1.60
CA ARG A 364 -6.36 -7.03 -1.26
C ARG A 364 -6.68 -5.99 -2.34
N LEU A 365 -5.71 -5.65 -3.20
CA LEU A 365 -5.89 -4.73 -4.32
C LEU A 365 -6.34 -5.42 -5.63
N ASN A 366 -6.29 -6.75 -5.69
CA ASN A 366 -6.46 -7.51 -6.94
C ASN A 366 -7.44 -8.67 -6.76
N VAL A 367 -8.58 -8.44 -6.13
CA VAL A 367 -9.62 -9.47 -5.98
C VAL A 367 -10.40 -9.59 -7.28
N GLU A 368 -10.23 -10.69 -8.00
CA GLU A 368 -11.04 -10.96 -9.19
C GLU A 368 -12.48 -11.32 -8.78
N THR A 369 -13.47 -10.80 -9.51
CA THR A 369 -14.88 -11.08 -9.25
C THR A 369 -15.75 -11.07 -10.51
N GLY A 370 -16.97 -11.57 -10.40
CA GLY A 370 -18.01 -11.45 -11.43
C GLY A 370 -18.07 -12.55 -12.49
N ARG A 371 -17.05 -13.40 -12.66
CA ARG A 371 -17.11 -14.51 -13.64
C ARG A 371 -18.11 -15.58 -13.22
N LYS A 372 -18.23 -15.81 -11.91
CA LYS A 372 -19.18 -16.73 -11.28
C LYS A 372 -19.70 -16.15 -9.97
N LEU A 373 -20.88 -16.59 -9.55
CA LEU A 373 -21.47 -16.17 -8.28
C LEU A 373 -20.55 -16.56 -7.11
N TYR A 374 -20.39 -15.65 -6.14
CA TYR A 374 -19.50 -15.80 -4.98
C TYR A 374 -18.00 -15.92 -5.32
N GLU A 375 -17.55 -15.40 -6.47
CA GLU A 375 -16.12 -15.26 -6.78
C GLU A 375 -15.49 -14.14 -5.93
N MET A 376 -14.76 -14.56 -4.88
CA MET A 376 -14.08 -13.66 -3.94
C MET A 376 -12.76 -14.27 -3.44
N THR A 377 -11.93 -13.41 -2.85
CA THR A 377 -10.76 -13.80 -2.04
C THR A 377 -11.00 -13.37 -0.59
N PHE A 378 -10.71 -14.26 0.36
CA PHE A 378 -10.85 -13.97 1.79
C PHE A 378 -9.57 -13.37 2.37
N PHE A 379 -9.72 -12.51 3.36
CA PHE A 379 -8.63 -11.89 4.12
C PHE A 379 -8.90 -11.94 5.62
N ASP A 380 -7.85 -12.01 6.44
CA ASP A 380 -8.00 -11.87 7.89
C ASP A 380 -8.47 -10.46 8.27
N TYR A 381 -9.37 -10.41 9.26
CA TYR A 381 -9.85 -9.19 9.89
C TYR A 381 -10.12 -9.43 11.38
N LEU A 382 -9.92 -8.41 12.20
CA LEU A 382 -10.24 -8.43 13.63
C LEU A 382 -11.45 -7.56 13.93
N PHE A 383 -12.57 -8.20 14.27
CA PHE A 383 -13.71 -7.51 14.90
C PHE A 383 -13.46 -7.33 16.40
N ILE A 384 -14.34 -6.61 17.10
CA ILE A 384 -14.31 -6.50 18.56
C ILE A 384 -15.67 -6.86 19.17
N ASP A 385 -15.64 -7.39 20.40
CA ASP A 385 -16.84 -7.54 21.23
C ASP A 385 -17.11 -6.30 22.11
N ALA A 386 -18.13 -6.37 22.97
CA ALA A 386 -18.52 -5.29 23.87
C ALA A 386 -17.42 -4.98 24.91
N GLU A 387 -16.62 -5.98 25.25
CA GLU A 387 -15.46 -5.89 26.13
C GLU A 387 -14.18 -5.47 25.39
N GLN A 388 -14.26 -5.20 24.07
CA GLN A 388 -13.15 -4.83 23.18
C GLN A 388 -12.09 -5.92 22.99
N ASN A 389 -12.44 -7.18 23.21
CA ASN A 389 -11.57 -8.29 22.81
C ASN A 389 -11.62 -8.46 21.29
N TYR A 390 -10.47 -8.70 20.68
CA TYR A 390 -10.40 -8.96 19.25
C TYR A 390 -10.95 -10.35 18.90
N LEU A 391 -11.83 -10.39 17.89
CA LEU A 391 -12.47 -11.58 17.37
C LEU A 391 -11.99 -11.84 15.92
N PRO A 392 -11.15 -12.86 15.70
CA PRO A 392 -10.67 -13.19 14.36
C PRO A 392 -11.77 -13.65 13.42
N ALA A 393 -11.72 -13.12 12.20
CA ALA A 393 -12.64 -13.42 11.13
C ALA A 393 -11.93 -13.43 9.77
N GLU A 394 -12.58 -14.07 8.80
CA GLU A 394 -12.24 -14.02 7.39
C GLU A 394 -13.31 -13.19 6.68
N VAL A 395 -12.88 -12.23 5.86
CA VAL A 395 -13.77 -11.34 5.12
C VAL A 395 -13.48 -11.38 3.63
N GLY A 396 -14.51 -11.47 2.80
CA GLY A 396 -14.40 -11.49 1.35
C GLY A 396 -15.61 -10.84 0.70
N ASN A 397 -15.40 -10.08 -0.38
CA ASN A 397 -16.49 -9.44 -1.12
C ASN A 397 -16.45 -9.86 -2.59
N TYR A 398 -17.60 -9.84 -3.24
CA TYR A 398 -17.76 -10.12 -4.66
C TYR A 398 -18.76 -9.14 -5.28
N ILE A 399 -18.74 -9.00 -6.61
CA ILE A 399 -19.81 -8.38 -7.38
C ILE A 399 -20.18 -9.33 -8.50
N TYR A 400 -21.46 -9.64 -8.68
CA TYR A 400 -21.93 -10.55 -9.73
C TYR A 400 -23.24 -10.07 -10.37
N GLU A 401 -23.35 -10.19 -11.70
CA GLU A 401 -24.58 -9.86 -12.43
C GLU A 401 -25.51 -11.09 -12.45
N ARG A 402 -26.50 -11.12 -11.55
CA ARG A 402 -27.45 -12.22 -11.39
C ARG A 402 -28.32 -12.41 -12.64
N GLN A 403 -28.77 -11.30 -13.23
CA GLN A 403 -29.66 -11.32 -14.39
C GLN A 403 -29.01 -11.85 -15.67
N ALA A 404 -27.67 -11.90 -15.74
CA ALA A 404 -26.97 -12.55 -16.84
C ALA A 404 -27.23 -14.09 -16.85
N ALA A 405 -27.34 -14.70 -15.66
CA ALA A 405 -27.63 -16.13 -15.52
C ALA A 405 -29.13 -16.44 -15.46
N ASP A 406 -29.91 -15.58 -14.81
CA ASP A 406 -31.38 -15.70 -14.73
C ASP A 406 -32.04 -14.31 -14.82
N PRO A 407 -32.55 -13.92 -16.01
CA PRO A 407 -33.19 -12.63 -16.23
C PRO A 407 -34.44 -12.36 -15.37
N THR A 408 -34.97 -13.37 -14.66
CA THR A 408 -36.15 -13.22 -13.79
C THR A 408 -35.80 -12.78 -12.37
N VAL A 409 -34.51 -12.79 -12.01
CA VAL A 409 -34.05 -12.32 -10.69
C VAL A 409 -34.30 -10.82 -10.57
N TYR A 410 -34.91 -10.40 -9.45
CA TYR A 410 -35.26 -9.00 -9.20
C TYR A 410 -34.02 -8.08 -9.16
N GLN A 411 -33.00 -8.45 -8.38
CA GLN A 411 -31.75 -7.70 -8.30
C GLN A 411 -30.86 -8.02 -9.51
N ARG A 412 -30.49 -7.00 -10.28
CA ARG A 412 -29.57 -7.15 -11.42
C ARG A 412 -28.18 -7.57 -10.97
N PHE A 413 -27.62 -6.85 -10.00
CA PHE A 413 -26.33 -7.13 -9.40
C PHE A 413 -26.49 -7.58 -7.95
N ASP A 414 -25.57 -8.43 -7.52
CA ASP A 414 -25.48 -8.97 -6.17
C ASP A 414 -24.04 -8.78 -5.67
N SER A 415 -23.91 -8.29 -4.45
CA SER A 415 -22.62 -8.04 -3.82
C SER A 415 -22.75 -8.07 -2.32
N ASP A 416 -22.07 -9.05 -1.71
CA ASP A 416 -22.04 -9.17 -0.26
C ASP A 416 -20.60 -9.19 0.26
N LEU A 417 -20.34 -8.41 1.31
CA LEU A 417 -19.19 -8.70 2.17
C LEU A 417 -19.56 -9.90 3.04
N ASN A 418 -18.98 -11.05 2.73
CA ASN A 418 -19.09 -12.29 3.48
C ASN A 418 -18.10 -12.27 4.64
N ILE A 419 -18.58 -12.56 5.85
CA ILE A 419 -17.81 -12.51 7.09
C ILE A 419 -17.97 -13.84 7.83
N HIS A 420 -16.87 -14.58 7.93
CA HIS A 420 -16.80 -15.86 8.61
C HIS A 420 -15.98 -15.76 9.88
N ARG A 421 -16.55 -16.17 11.01
CA ARG A 421 -15.78 -16.24 12.25
C ARG A 421 -14.87 -17.47 12.23
N VAL A 422 -13.59 -17.28 12.55
CA VAL A 422 -12.60 -18.38 12.60
C VAL A 422 -13.04 -19.46 13.60
N SER A 423 -13.46 -19.03 14.80
CA SER A 423 -13.98 -19.91 15.85
C SER A 423 -15.28 -19.38 16.44
N GLY A 424 -16.34 -20.19 16.41
CA GLY A 424 -17.66 -19.84 16.93
C GLY A 424 -18.64 -19.36 15.84
N SER A 425 -19.55 -18.47 16.22
CA SER A 425 -20.54 -17.84 15.34
C SER A 425 -20.53 -16.33 15.50
N PHE A 426 -21.01 -15.62 14.48
CA PHE A 426 -21.37 -14.21 14.58
C PHE A 426 -22.88 -14.00 14.47
N ASP A 427 -23.31 -12.88 15.05
CA ASP A 427 -24.64 -12.29 14.92
C ASP A 427 -24.48 -10.82 14.54
N CYS A 428 -25.50 -10.20 13.96
CA CYS A 428 -25.43 -8.78 13.58
C CYS A 428 -25.17 -7.84 14.77
N THR A 429 -25.42 -8.28 16.00
CA THR A 429 -25.05 -7.55 17.22
C THR A 429 -23.54 -7.42 17.41
N THR A 430 -22.72 -8.27 16.77
CA THR A 430 -21.25 -8.15 16.74
C THR A 430 -20.77 -7.04 15.80
N LEU A 431 -21.60 -6.60 14.84
CA LEU A 431 -21.19 -5.70 13.76
C LEU A 431 -21.87 -4.32 13.84
N LEU A 432 -23.20 -4.30 13.96
CA LEU A 432 -24.02 -3.08 13.93
C LEU A 432 -23.63 -1.99 14.96
N PRO A 433 -23.14 -2.33 16.18
CA PRO A 433 -22.69 -1.30 17.11
C PRO A 433 -21.50 -0.49 16.57
N TYR A 434 -20.64 -1.09 15.75
CA TYR A 434 -19.33 -0.55 15.42
C TYR A 434 -19.20 0.05 14.03
N PHE A 435 -20.06 -0.33 13.07
CA PHE A 435 -19.99 0.12 11.69
C PHE A 435 -21.24 0.92 11.30
N GLU A 436 -21.06 1.91 10.43
CA GLU A 436 -22.15 2.77 9.95
C GLU A 436 -22.58 2.41 8.54
N LEU A 437 -21.64 2.37 7.60
CA LEU A 437 -21.88 2.06 6.20
C LEU A 437 -20.63 1.46 5.54
N SER A 438 -20.83 0.67 4.50
CA SER A 438 -19.82 0.39 3.48
C SER A 438 -20.21 1.00 2.14
N VAL A 439 -19.19 1.25 1.32
CA VAL A 439 -19.30 1.82 -0.03
C VAL A 439 -18.57 0.91 -1.01
N ILE A 440 -19.19 0.66 -2.17
CA ILE A 440 -18.52 0.15 -3.37
C ILE A 440 -18.59 1.25 -4.41
N ALA A 441 -17.45 1.65 -4.97
CA ALA A 441 -17.42 2.67 -5.99
C ALA A 441 -16.41 2.39 -7.12
N GLY A 442 -16.79 2.72 -8.34
CA GLY A 442 -15.96 2.58 -9.53
C GLY A 442 -16.65 3.15 -10.76
N ARG A 443 -15.92 3.20 -11.87
CA ARG A 443 -16.47 3.72 -13.13
C ARG A 443 -17.48 2.73 -13.70
N GLY A 444 -18.62 3.19 -14.19
CA GLY A 444 -19.53 2.38 -14.99
C GLY A 444 -19.45 2.70 -16.48
N ASP A 445 -20.20 1.96 -17.30
CA ASP A 445 -20.25 2.17 -18.74
C ASP A 445 -20.90 3.52 -19.13
N TYR A 446 -21.88 3.98 -18.34
CA TYR A 446 -22.62 5.22 -18.59
C TYR A 446 -22.40 6.28 -17.50
N GLU A 447 -22.55 5.90 -16.22
CA GLU A 447 -22.31 6.74 -15.05
C GLU A 447 -21.40 6.00 -14.07
N ASP A 448 -20.77 6.73 -13.14
CA ASP A 448 -20.05 6.10 -12.04
C ASP A 448 -21.02 5.29 -11.18
N VAL A 449 -20.58 4.08 -10.80
CA VAL A 449 -21.33 3.19 -9.93
C VAL A 449 -20.89 3.47 -8.50
N ILE A 450 -21.85 3.88 -7.66
CA ILE A 450 -21.65 4.07 -6.22
C ILE A 450 -22.79 3.35 -5.51
N SER A 451 -22.46 2.27 -4.84
CA SER A 451 -23.38 1.46 -4.04
C SER A 451 -23.06 1.61 -2.56
N TYR A 452 -24.11 1.64 -1.75
CA TYR A 452 -24.02 1.74 -0.29
C TYR A 452 -24.74 0.56 0.36
N SER A 453 -24.26 0.12 1.50
CA SER A 453 -24.88 -0.94 2.29
C SER A 453 -26.05 -0.47 3.18
N HIS A 454 -26.88 0.47 2.75
CA HIS A 454 -27.97 0.97 3.60
C HIS A 454 -29.03 -0.12 3.82
N ASN A 455 -29.67 -0.13 4.98
CA ASN A 455 -30.88 -0.94 5.15
C ASN A 455 -32.09 -0.29 4.46
N GLU A 456 -33.02 -1.12 3.97
CA GLU A 456 -34.24 -0.68 3.27
C GLU A 456 -35.14 0.22 4.15
N ASP A 457 -34.97 0.17 5.48
CA ASP A 457 -35.78 0.89 6.47
C ASP A 457 -35.39 2.38 6.64
N GLY A 458 -34.41 2.89 5.87
CA GLY A 458 -34.00 4.29 5.92
C GLY A 458 -33.25 4.68 7.20
N VAL A 459 -32.72 3.68 7.94
CA VAL A 459 -31.81 3.89 9.06
C VAL A 459 -30.38 3.85 8.50
N SER A 460 -29.56 4.84 8.83
CA SER A 460 -28.15 4.92 8.43
C SER A 460 -27.30 3.87 9.17
N SER A 461 -27.51 2.60 8.84
CA SER A 461 -26.76 1.44 9.35
C SER A 461 -26.58 0.39 8.26
N VAL A 462 -25.42 -0.26 8.27
CA VAL A 462 -25.06 -1.41 7.42
C VAL A 462 -26.16 -2.49 7.40
N ALA A 463 -26.57 -2.91 6.20
CA ALA A 463 -27.52 -3.99 5.96
C ALA A 463 -26.91 -5.36 6.28
N CYS A 464 -26.96 -5.74 7.56
CA CYS A 464 -26.39 -6.99 8.06
C CYS A 464 -27.39 -8.15 7.98
N PHE A 465 -26.95 -9.27 7.41
CA PHE A 465 -27.71 -10.52 7.31
C PHE A 465 -26.95 -11.66 8.00
N VAL A 466 -27.68 -12.55 8.67
CA VAL A 466 -27.11 -13.76 9.27
C VAL A 466 -27.45 -14.97 8.40
N PHE A 467 -26.46 -15.77 8.05
CA PHE A 467 -26.68 -17.00 7.28
C PHE A 467 -25.95 -18.20 7.90
N PRO A 468 -26.50 -19.42 7.75
CA PRO A 468 -25.84 -20.64 8.21
C PRO A 468 -24.62 -20.94 7.34
N SER A 469 -23.47 -21.16 7.95
CA SER A 469 -22.19 -21.47 7.26
C SER A 469 -21.61 -22.83 7.64
N GLY A 470 -22.39 -23.68 8.31
CA GLY A 470 -22.00 -25.02 8.73
C GLY A 470 -22.81 -25.50 9.94
N PRO A 471 -22.57 -26.73 10.42
CA PRO A 471 -23.24 -27.25 11.60
C PRO A 471 -23.03 -26.33 12.81
N ASN A 472 -24.11 -25.72 13.30
CA ASN A 472 -24.10 -24.77 14.42
C ASN A 472 -23.18 -23.55 14.24
N LYS A 473 -22.85 -23.19 12.99
CA LYS A 473 -22.07 -21.98 12.65
C LYS A 473 -22.93 -20.98 11.90
N ARG A 474 -22.85 -19.72 12.31
CA ARG A 474 -23.48 -18.58 11.65
C ARG A 474 -22.44 -17.56 11.23
N SER A 475 -22.60 -17.07 10.01
CA SER A 475 -21.79 -16.04 9.37
C SER A 475 -22.63 -14.82 9.06
N LEU A 476 -21.98 -13.70 8.76
CA LEU A 476 -22.64 -12.46 8.41
C LEU A 476 -22.38 -12.10 6.95
N ALA A 477 -23.36 -11.44 6.34
CA ALA A 477 -23.22 -10.75 5.07
C ALA A 477 -23.55 -9.26 5.25
N ILE A 478 -22.85 -8.37 4.56
CA ILE A 478 -23.27 -6.98 4.34
C ILE A 478 -23.64 -6.84 2.87
N ASN A 479 -24.93 -6.67 2.59
CA ASN A 479 -25.44 -6.51 1.21
C ASN A 479 -25.16 -5.10 0.69
N HIS A 480 -25.00 -5.00 -0.63
CA HIS A 480 -24.89 -3.76 -1.38
C HIS A 480 -25.96 -3.69 -2.46
N ASP A 481 -26.76 -2.63 -2.42
CA ASP A 481 -27.79 -2.41 -3.43
C ASP A 481 -27.26 -1.56 -4.59
N TYR A 482 -27.62 -1.96 -5.81
CA TYR A 482 -27.27 -1.28 -7.05
C TYR A 482 -28.53 -0.70 -7.69
N ARG A 483 -28.37 0.43 -8.38
CA ARG A 483 -29.44 0.98 -9.20
C ARG A 483 -29.63 0.14 -10.46
N ASP A 484 -30.86 0.09 -10.96
CA ASP A 484 -31.19 -0.64 -12.20
C ASP A 484 -30.38 -0.15 -13.42
N ASP A 485 -29.99 1.12 -13.41
CA ASP A 485 -29.19 1.78 -14.45
C ASP A 485 -27.67 1.77 -14.17
N ASN A 486 -27.22 1.05 -13.15
CA ASN A 486 -25.80 0.77 -13.00
C ASN A 486 -25.38 -0.28 -14.03
N ASP A 487 -24.28 0.01 -14.74
CA ASP A 487 -23.64 -0.90 -15.69
C ASP A 487 -22.15 -0.97 -15.34
N LEU A 488 -21.71 -2.14 -14.86
CA LEU A 488 -20.32 -2.37 -14.48
C LEU A 488 -19.45 -2.61 -15.71
N GLN A 489 -18.28 -1.98 -15.74
CA GLN A 489 -17.35 -2.05 -16.86
C GLN A 489 -16.38 -3.24 -16.70
N GLN A 490 -16.23 -4.04 -17.77
CA GLN A 490 -15.26 -5.14 -17.83
C GLN A 490 -13.84 -4.68 -17.47
N GLY A 491 -13.23 -5.34 -16.48
CA GLY A 491 -11.86 -5.09 -16.04
C GLY A 491 -11.67 -3.82 -15.20
N GLU A 492 -12.74 -3.07 -14.93
CA GLU A 492 -12.67 -1.93 -14.03
C GLU A 492 -12.44 -2.39 -12.58
N ILE A 493 -11.80 -1.51 -11.80
CA ILE A 493 -11.51 -1.73 -10.40
C ILE A 493 -12.57 -0.99 -9.58
N TYR A 494 -13.33 -1.70 -8.77
CA TYR A 494 -14.29 -1.16 -7.81
C TYR A 494 -13.70 -1.20 -6.41
N SER A 495 -13.68 -0.05 -5.72
CA SER A 495 -13.14 0.06 -4.37
C SER A 495 -14.23 -0.19 -3.33
N TYR A 496 -14.07 -1.22 -2.52
CA TYR A 496 -14.90 -1.56 -1.36
C TYR A 496 -14.27 -0.97 -0.09
N ILE A 497 -15.03 -0.15 0.64
CA ILE A 497 -14.58 0.48 1.89
C ILE A 497 -15.66 0.26 2.96
N LEU A 498 -15.30 -0.37 4.08
CA LEU A 498 -16.17 -0.49 5.26
C LEU A 498 -15.55 0.28 6.44
N ARG A 499 -16.26 1.32 6.90
CA ARG A 499 -15.75 2.24 7.91
C ARG A 499 -16.32 1.93 9.30
N PRO A 500 -15.46 1.79 10.33
CA PRO A 500 -15.95 1.85 11.69
C PRO A 500 -16.49 3.25 11.98
N LYS A 501 -17.42 3.36 12.92
CA LYS A 501 -17.87 4.66 13.42
C LYS A 501 -16.66 5.40 14.03
N PRO A 502 -16.59 6.74 13.93
CA PRO A 502 -15.40 7.50 14.32
C PRO A 502 -14.88 7.21 15.73
N GLN A 503 -15.76 6.97 16.70
CA GLN A 503 -15.38 6.63 18.07
C GLN A 503 -14.66 5.27 18.21
N PHE A 504 -14.72 4.40 17.20
CA PHE A 504 -14.06 3.09 17.19
C PHE A 504 -12.90 3.01 16.19
N ALA A 505 -12.60 4.08 15.45
CA ALA A 505 -11.50 4.12 14.48
C ALA A 505 -10.10 3.90 15.12
N HIS A 506 -10.01 4.09 16.44
CA HIS A 506 -8.81 3.79 17.23
C HIS A 506 -8.67 2.32 17.65
N LEU A 507 -9.62 1.45 17.30
CA LEU A 507 -9.66 0.02 17.65
C LEU A 507 -9.85 -0.88 16.41
N LEU A 508 -10.68 -0.43 15.46
CA LEU A 508 -11.06 -1.21 14.29
C LEU A 508 -10.45 -0.63 13.02
N GLU A 509 -10.00 -1.50 12.13
CA GLU A 509 -9.53 -1.14 10.81
C GLU A 509 -10.68 -0.67 9.91
N GLU A 510 -10.45 0.37 9.11
CA GLU A 510 -11.26 0.61 7.91
C GLU A 510 -10.87 -0.43 6.85
N LEU A 511 -11.75 -1.42 6.63
CA LEU A 511 -11.52 -2.50 5.67
C LEU A 511 -11.56 -1.94 4.25
N LYS A 512 -10.49 -2.17 3.50
CA LYS A 512 -10.29 -1.69 2.13
C LYS A 512 -9.95 -2.87 1.22
N ILE A 513 -10.71 -3.08 0.16
CA ILE A 513 -10.49 -4.11 -0.85
C ILE A 513 -10.80 -3.53 -2.24
N ASN A 514 -9.98 -3.81 -3.25
CA ASN A 514 -10.32 -3.53 -4.65
C ASN A 514 -10.79 -4.81 -5.35
N LEU A 515 -11.92 -4.71 -6.05
CA LEU A 515 -12.58 -5.77 -6.80
C LEU A 515 -12.39 -5.49 -8.29
N ILE A 516 -11.74 -6.40 -9.02
CA ILE A 516 -11.58 -6.35 -10.47
C ILE A 516 -12.77 -7.10 -11.08
N TYR A 517 -13.66 -6.36 -11.72
CA TYR A 517 -14.90 -6.93 -12.23
C TYR A 517 -14.71 -7.61 -13.59
N HIS A 518 -15.41 -8.72 -13.77
CA HIS A 518 -15.57 -9.40 -15.04
C HIS A 518 -17.03 -9.76 -15.26
N HIS A 519 -17.48 -9.70 -16.51
CA HIS A 519 -18.79 -10.23 -16.87
C HIS A 519 -18.88 -11.74 -16.58
N PRO A 520 -20.08 -12.24 -16.22
CA PRO A 520 -20.32 -13.66 -16.02
C PRO A 520 -19.89 -14.51 -17.22
N GLN A 521 -19.23 -15.62 -16.94
CA GLN A 521 -18.94 -16.66 -17.93
C GLN A 521 -20.10 -17.66 -17.90
N LEU A 522 -20.97 -17.58 -18.90
CA LEU A 522 -22.15 -18.45 -19.05
C LEU A 522 -21.79 -19.84 -19.61
#